data_AF-A0A831T6B8-F1
#
_entry.id   AF-A0A831T6B8-F1
#
_cell.length_a   1.000
_cell.length_b   1.000
_cell.length_c   1.000
_cell.angle_alpha   90.00
_cell.angle_beta   90.00
_cell.angle_gamma   90.00
#
_symmetry.space_group_name_H-M   'P 1'
#
loop_
_entity.id
_entity.type
_entity.pdbx_description
1 polymer ?
#
loop_
_entity_poly.entity_id
_entity_poly.type
_entity_poly.pdbx_seq_one_letter_code
_entity_poly.pdbx_strand_id
1 'polypeptide(L)'
;MKIILLQLCASIILEASLLSVVQSAQEAPQQQKPEANRQQTQNQTDRSTQSVDRLNAGERSRIAKETDEKDRLKAYLKIADERLNNARQSTKVGDYAKAAGEIQAYTQAITEAADAIRGSQNKKKRESLHKMMEMRLFRHIPYLEGLEREFPFNQAEPIATALSRARSLRIDSLNAVFGDANILKKPEELKKDQEMKKQEESKSNDKTRVPPDRNN
;
A
#
# COMPACT_ATOMS: atom_id res chain seq x y z
N MET A 1 41.39 26.51 19.88
CA MET A 1 40.23 27.22 20.44
C MET A 1 39.88 28.42 19.56
N LYS A 2 39.16 28.18 18.46
CA LYS A 2 38.42 29.22 17.71
C LYS A 2 36.95 28.85 17.89
N ILE A 3 36.47 29.34 19.02
CA ILE A 3 35.16 29.15 19.61
C ILE A 3 34.24 30.22 19.00
N ILE A 4 33.10 29.77 18.47
CA ILE A 4 31.79 30.43 18.59
C ILE A 4 31.80 31.94 18.28
N LEU A 5 31.61 32.34 17.02
CA LEU A 5 31.24 33.73 16.72
C LEU A 5 30.58 33.96 15.35
N LEU A 6 29.68 33.09 14.87
CA LEU A 6 28.86 33.42 13.69
C LEU A 6 27.52 32.65 13.70
N GLN A 7 26.84 32.78 14.83
CA GLN A 7 25.40 32.58 14.96
C GLN A 7 24.87 33.97 15.37
N LEU A 8 23.74 34.40 14.79
CA LEU A 8 23.17 35.77 14.76
C LEU A 8 23.62 36.63 13.57
N CYS A 9 22.99 36.43 12.42
CA CYS A 9 22.50 37.54 11.59
C CYS A 9 21.38 36.99 10.68
N ALA A 10 20.33 37.79 10.51
CA ALA A 10 19.16 37.57 9.63
C ALA A 10 17.99 36.74 10.20
N SER A 11 17.58 37.06 11.44
CA SER A 11 16.16 37.22 11.73
C SER A 11 15.82 38.68 11.43
N ILE A 12 15.04 38.99 10.38
CA ILE A 12 14.42 40.32 10.16
C ILE A 12 13.47 40.27 8.95
N ILE A 13 12.20 40.64 9.22
CA ILE A 13 11.10 41.17 8.36
C ILE A 13 10.27 40.20 7.48
N LEU A 14 9.00 39.95 7.86
CA LEU A 14 7.83 40.73 7.40
C LEU A 14 6.51 40.10 7.90
N GLU A 15 5.99 40.64 9.01
CA GLU A 15 4.55 40.68 9.28
C GLU A 15 3.91 41.70 8.32
N ALA A 16 2.78 41.35 7.68
CA ALA A 16 1.79 42.34 7.26
C ALA A 16 0.44 41.67 6.90
N SER A 17 -0.61 42.32 7.41
CA SER A 17 -1.98 42.35 6.91
C SER A 17 -2.98 41.26 7.31
N LEU A 18 -3.53 41.54 8.49
CA LEU A 18 -4.95 41.49 8.86
C LEU A 18 -5.94 42.04 7.81
N LEU A 19 -7.22 41.67 8.03
CA LEU A 19 -8.50 42.22 7.52
C LEU A 19 -8.88 41.86 6.09
N SER A 20 -9.91 41.03 5.87
CA SER A 20 -11.33 41.41 5.70
C SER A 20 -12.01 40.22 4.96
N VAL A 21 -13.29 39.89 4.98
CA VAL A 21 -14.53 40.54 5.38
C VAL A 21 -15.60 39.42 5.51
N VAL A 22 -16.51 39.61 6.45
CA VAL A 22 -17.75 38.84 6.61
C VAL A 22 -18.71 39.20 5.48
N GLN A 23 -19.28 38.22 4.79
CA GLN A 23 -20.53 38.45 4.06
C GLN A 23 -21.46 37.23 4.16
N SER A 24 -22.43 37.38 5.06
CA SER A 24 -23.67 36.61 5.10
C SER A 24 -24.57 37.04 3.93
N ALA A 25 -25.18 36.09 3.24
CA ALA A 25 -26.44 36.30 2.53
C ALA A 25 -27.23 35.00 2.53
N GLN A 26 -28.38 35.07 3.22
CA GLN A 26 -29.46 34.11 3.20
C GLN A 26 -30.23 34.26 1.89
N GLU A 27 -30.59 33.15 1.24
CA GLU A 27 -31.83 33.04 0.47
C GLU A 27 -32.41 31.64 0.70
N ALA A 28 -33.67 31.63 1.15
CA ALA A 28 -34.54 30.47 1.28
C ALA A 28 -35.51 30.42 0.06
N PRO A 29 -36.56 29.58 0.07
CA PRO A 29 -36.56 28.20 -0.36
C PRO A 29 -37.35 28.03 -1.67
N GLN A 30 -36.86 27.19 -2.60
CA GLN A 30 -37.70 26.70 -3.69
C GLN A 30 -38.09 25.24 -3.46
N GLN A 31 -39.40 25.06 -3.34
CA GLN A 31 -40.10 23.79 -3.31
C GLN A 31 -39.93 23.07 -4.66
N GLN A 32 -39.30 21.89 -4.64
CA GLN A 32 -39.42 20.91 -5.72
C GLN A 32 -39.98 19.59 -5.17
N LYS A 33 -41.27 19.41 -5.45
CA LYS A 33 -41.98 18.20 -5.85
C LYS A 33 -41.23 16.86 -5.68
N PRO A 34 -41.72 15.93 -4.83
CA PRO A 34 -41.22 14.56 -4.82
C PRO A 34 -41.91 13.76 -5.94
N GLU A 35 -41.26 13.66 -7.10
CA GLU A 35 -41.55 12.59 -8.06
C GLU A 35 -40.73 11.36 -7.68
N ALA A 36 -41.43 10.36 -7.15
CA ALA A 36 -40.92 9.05 -6.83
C ALA A 36 -40.53 8.30 -8.11
N ASN A 37 -39.32 8.53 -8.60
CA ASN A 37 -38.70 7.69 -9.62
C ASN A 37 -37.81 6.66 -8.93
N ARG A 38 -38.37 5.46 -8.69
CA ARG A 38 -37.62 4.26 -8.32
C ARG A 38 -36.82 3.78 -9.55
N GLN A 39 -35.64 4.35 -9.75
CA GLN A 39 -34.57 3.64 -10.46
C GLN A 39 -33.50 3.29 -9.44
N GLN A 40 -33.57 2.03 -9.03
CA GLN A 40 -32.62 1.36 -8.17
C GLN A 40 -31.25 1.36 -8.85
N THR A 41 -30.33 2.15 -8.30
CA THR A 41 -28.92 1.82 -8.02
C THR A 41 -28.32 0.67 -8.83
N GLN A 42 -27.78 1.01 -10.00
CA GLN A 42 -26.60 0.37 -10.58
C GLN A 42 -25.44 1.37 -10.56
N ASN A 43 -25.02 1.78 -9.35
CA ASN A 43 -23.79 2.55 -9.13
C ASN A 43 -22.94 1.80 -8.11
N GLN A 44 -22.48 0.60 -8.50
CA GLN A 44 -21.51 -0.19 -7.75
C GLN A 44 -20.52 -0.87 -8.71
N THR A 45 -19.83 -0.11 -9.56
CA THR A 45 -18.51 -0.55 -10.08
C THR A 45 -17.61 0.59 -10.55
N ASP A 46 -17.69 1.78 -9.95
CA ASP A 46 -16.72 2.86 -10.19
C ASP A 46 -16.06 3.33 -8.89
N ARG A 47 -15.54 2.38 -8.10
CA ARG A 47 -14.32 2.65 -7.32
C ARG A 47 -13.13 2.41 -8.24
N SER A 48 -13.06 3.22 -9.29
CA SER A 48 -11.76 3.55 -9.88
C SER A 48 -10.96 4.16 -8.74
N THR A 49 -10.07 3.36 -8.16
CA THR A 49 -9.03 3.83 -7.27
C THR A 49 -8.28 4.90 -8.06
N GLN A 50 -8.66 6.17 -7.88
CA GLN A 50 -7.74 7.27 -8.08
C GLN A 50 -6.56 6.91 -7.19
N SER A 51 -5.55 6.30 -7.81
CA SER A 51 -4.30 5.97 -7.17
C SER A 51 -3.70 7.32 -6.89
N VAL A 52 -3.98 7.82 -5.68
CA VAL A 52 -3.41 9.08 -5.21
C VAL A 52 -1.93 8.86 -5.27
N ASP A 53 -1.33 9.49 -6.26
CA ASP A 53 0.07 9.35 -6.51
C ASP A 53 0.86 9.88 -5.30
N ARG A 54 1.62 9.00 -4.67
CA ARG A 54 2.43 9.25 -3.47
C ARG A 54 3.91 9.43 -3.78
N LEU A 55 4.32 9.26 -5.04
CA LEU A 55 5.69 9.58 -5.45
C LEU A 55 5.82 11.08 -5.69
N ASN A 56 6.83 11.69 -5.08
CA ASN A 56 7.06 13.12 -5.27
C ASN A 56 7.68 13.41 -6.66
N ALA A 57 7.60 14.66 -7.11
CA ALA A 57 8.10 15.06 -8.43
C ALA A 57 9.60 14.75 -8.64
N GLY A 58 10.41 14.85 -7.58
CA GLY A 58 11.84 14.54 -7.63
C GLY A 58 12.10 13.05 -7.81
N GLU A 59 11.33 12.18 -7.15
CA GLU A 59 11.37 10.73 -7.31
C GLU A 59 10.96 10.33 -8.73
N ARG A 60 9.86 10.92 -9.24
CA ARG A 60 9.42 10.73 -10.63
C ARG A 60 10.47 11.14 -11.64
N SER A 61 11.09 12.30 -11.44
CA SER A 61 12.17 12.77 -12.31
C SER A 61 13.38 11.82 -12.28
N ARG A 62 13.73 11.26 -11.11
CA ARG A 62 14.79 10.25 -11.00
C ARG A 62 14.45 9.00 -11.81
N ILE A 63 13.24 8.47 -11.66
CA ILE A 63 12.78 7.27 -12.40
C ILE A 63 12.73 7.53 -13.91
N ALA A 64 12.19 8.69 -14.33
CA ALA A 64 12.00 9.03 -15.74
C ALA A 64 13.31 9.19 -16.52
N LYS A 65 14.43 9.45 -15.83
CA LYS A 65 15.76 9.53 -16.44
C LYS A 65 16.32 8.15 -16.80
N GLU A 66 15.82 7.09 -16.18
CA GLU A 66 16.33 5.73 -16.37
C GLU A 66 15.68 5.07 -17.59
N THR A 67 16.47 4.88 -18.64
CA THR A 67 16.04 4.22 -19.88
C THR A 67 16.09 2.70 -19.75
N ASP A 68 17.11 2.17 -19.06
CA ASP A 68 17.23 0.74 -18.83
C ASP A 68 16.30 0.24 -17.72
N GLU A 69 15.64 -0.88 -17.99
CA GLU A 69 14.67 -1.51 -17.06
C GLU A 69 15.31 -1.88 -15.72
N LYS A 70 16.59 -2.30 -15.70
CA LYS A 70 17.29 -2.67 -14.47
C LYS A 70 17.57 -1.45 -13.63
N ASP A 71 17.99 -0.36 -14.25
CA ASP A 71 18.29 0.88 -13.52
C ASP A 71 17.01 1.56 -13.06
N ARG A 72 15.94 1.52 -13.87
CA ARG A 72 14.60 1.92 -13.44
C ARG A 72 14.09 1.11 -12.24
N LEU A 73 14.26 -0.22 -12.26
CA LEU A 73 13.93 -1.06 -11.11
C LEU A 73 14.75 -0.66 -9.86
N LYS A 74 16.07 -0.45 -10.01
CA LYS A 74 16.91 0.01 -8.89
C LYS A 74 16.46 1.36 -8.35
N ALA A 75 16.04 2.29 -9.21
CA ALA A 75 15.54 3.59 -8.79
C ALA A 75 14.30 3.45 -7.93
N TYR A 76 13.31 2.64 -8.35
CA TYR A 76 12.14 2.34 -7.52
C TYR A 76 12.50 1.67 -6.20
N LEU A 77 13.39 0.67 -6.21
CA LEU A 77 13.79 -0.03 -4.98
C LEU A 77 14.59 0.87 -4.03
N LYS A 78 15.33 1.85 -4.56
CA LYS A 78 16.03 2.86 -3.75
C LYS A 78 15.04 3.81 -3.10
N ILE A 79 14.02 4.26 -3.83
CA ILE A 79 12.92 5.05 -3.27
C ILE A 79 12.22 4.25 -2.16
N ALA A 80 11.93 2.98 -2.40
CA ALA A 80 11.33 2.11 -1.39
C ALA A 80 12.20 2.02 -0.10
N ASP A 81 13.52 1.91 -0.21
CA ASP A 81 14.41 1.98 0.97
C ASP A 81 14.33 3.31 1.70
N GLU A 82 14.38 4.43 0.96
CA GLU A 82 14.31 5.79 1.51
C GLU A 82 13.00 5.96 2.30
N ARG A 83 11.87 5.52 1.72
CA ARG A 83 10.55 5.56 2.35
C ARG A 83 10.44 4.69 3.60
N LEU A 84 10.97 3.45 3.59
CA LEU A 84 10.99 2.62 4.81
C LEU A 84 11.83 3.24 5.92
N ASN A 85 12.99 3.82 5.57
CA ASN A 85 13.83 4.49 6.56
C ASN A 85 13.14 5.72 7.15
N ASN A 86 12.48 6.54 6.32
CA ASN A 86 11.71 7.70 6.78
C ASN A 86 10.52 7.30 7.66
N ALA A 87 9.82 6.22 7.30
CA ALA A 87 8.74 5.67 8.11
C ALA A 87 9.25 5.32 9.50
N ARG A 88 10.36 4.58 9.59
CA ARG A 88 10.98 4.22 10.88
C ARG A 88 11.42 5.43 11.68
N GLN A 89 12.01 6.45 11.04
CA GLN A 89 12.39 7.69 11.73
C GLN A 89 11.16 8.42 12.30
N SER A 90 10.06 8.44 11.55
CA SER A 90 8.81 9.06 11.97
C SER A 90 8.14 8.29 13.11
N THR A 91 8.14 6.95 13.05
CA THR A 91 7.69 6.08 14.16
C THR A 91 8.46 6.33 15.45
N LYS A 92 9.78 6.47 15.37
CA LYS A 92 10.63 6.72 16.56
C LYS A 92 10.31 8.04 17.28
N VAL A 93 9.81 9.05 16.56
CA VAL A 93 9.41 10.34 17.14
C VAL A 93 7.91 10.41 17.44
N GLY A 94 7.17 9.31 17.26
CA GLY A 94 5.73 9.23 17.50
C GLY A 94 4.86 9.87 16.42
N ASP A 95 5.43 10.27 15.28
CA ASP A 95 4.69 10.81 14.14
C ASP A 95 4.17 9.67 13.24
N TYR A 96 3.16 8.97 13.75
CA TYR A 96 2.57 7.81 13.09
C TYR A 96 1.81 8.17 11.82
N ALA A 97 1.24 9.38 11.73
CA ALA A 97 0.55 9.85 10.53
C ALA A 97 1.52 10.03 9.36
N LYS A 98 2.68 10.67 9.61
CA LYS A 98 3.74 10.76 8.61
C LYS A 98 4.31 9.40 8.27
N ALA A 99 4.56 8.56 9.27
CA ALA A 99 5.07 7.21 9.05
C ALA A 99 4.12 6.39 8.16
N ALA A 100 2.80 6.48 8.38
CA ALA A 100 1.80 5.85 7.51
C ALA A 100 1.87 6.36 6.06
N GLY A 101 2.03 7.67 5.86
CA GLY A 101 2.22 8.26 4.53
C GLY A 101 3.47 7.73 3.82
N GLU A 102 4.60 7.60 4.53
CA GLU A 102 5.83 7.00 4.00
C GLU A 102 5.63 5.52 3.63
N ILE A 103 4.87 4.76 4.42
CA ILE A 103 4.54 3.35 4.13
C ILE A 103 3.64 3.20 2.89
N GLN A 104 2.69 4.12 2.70
CA GLN A 104 1.88 4.15 1.48
C GLN A 104 2.74 4.46 0.24
N ALA A 105 3.65 5.44 0.33
CA ALA A 105 4.60 5.74 -0.74
C ALA A 105 5.55 4.56 -1.05
N TYR A 106 6.02 3.86 -0.02
CA TYR A 106 6.76 2.60 -0.16
C TYR A 106 5.95 1.56 -0.95
N THR A 107 4.67 1.36 -0.58
CA THR A 107 3.79 0.36 -1.21
C THR A 107 3.56 0.66 -2.69
N GLN A 108 3.41 1.94 -3.05
CA GLN A 108 3.35 2.37 -4.44
C GLN A 108 4.67 2.11 -5.18
N ALA A 109 5.81 2.48 -4.59
CA ALA A 109 7.12 2.30 -5.21
C ALA A 109 7.41 0.82 -5.54
N ILE A 110 7.13 -0.11 -4.62
CA ILE A 110 7.30 -1.56 -4.90
C ILE A 110 6.27 -2.09 -5.90
N THR A 111 5.09 -1.51 -5.98
CA THR A 111 4.08 -1.92 -6.96
C THR A 111 4.49 -1.47 -8.36
N GLU A 112 4.87 -0.21 -8.53
CA GLU A 112 5.40 0.31 -9.80
C GLU A 112 6.70 -0.40 -10.21
N ALA A 113 7.56 -0.77 -9.23
CA ALA A 113 8.73 -1.61 -9.48
C ALA A 113 8.35 -2.95 -10.15
N ALA A 114 7.35 -3.65 -9.60
CA ALA A 114 6.87 -4.91 -10.16
C ALA A 114 6.31 -4.71 -11.58
N ASP A 115 5.60 -3.61 -11.80
CA ASP A 115 5.00 -3.27 -13.09
C ASP A 115 6.08 -2.98 -14.15
N ALA A 116 7.16 -2.29 -13.75
CA ALA A 116 8.32 -2.06 -14.61
C ALA A 116 9.02 -3.36 -15.04
N ILE A 117 9.04 -4.40 -14.19
CA ILE A 117 9.57 -5.73 -14.55
C ILE A 117 8.68 -6.41 -15.59
N ARG A 118 7.34 -6.33 -15.42
CA ARG A 118 6.38 -6.94 -16.36
C ARG A 118 6.47 -6.37 -17.77
N GLY A 119 6.90 -5.12 -17.92
CA GLY A 119 7.17 -4.51 -19.23
C GLY A 119 8.34 -5.14 -20.00
N SER A 120 9.23 -5.89 -19.32
CA SER A 120 10.43 -6.46 -19.95
C SER A 120 10.12 -7.63 -20.87
N GLN A 121 10.45 -7.46 -22.15
CA GLN A 121 10.20 -8.47 -23.20
C GLN A 121 11.19 -9.64 -23.14
N ASN A 122 12.41 -9.40 -22.66
CA ASN A 122 13.46 -10.42 -22.62
C ASN A 122 13.30 -11.30 -21.38
N LYS A 123 12.98 -12.59 -21.57
CA LYS A 123 12.77 -13.57 -20.49
C LYS A 123 13.94 -13.66 -19.51
N LYS A 124 15.18 -13.82 -20.00
CA LYS A 124 16.37 -13.93 -19.13
C LYS A 124 16.62 -12.66 -18.33
N LYS A 125 16.39 -11.49 -18.95
CA LYS A 125 16.49 -10.20 -18.27
C LYS A 125 15.41 -10.09 -17.18
N ARG A 126 14.17 -10.42 -17.52
CA ARG A 126 13.02 -10.41 -16.59
C ARG A 126 13.24 -11.32 -15.37
N GLU A 127 13.76 -12.52 -15.56
CA GLU A 127 14.16 -13.42 -14.46
C GLU A 127 15.21 -12.77 -13.55
N SER A 128 16.25 -12.13 -14.12
CA SER A 128 17.25 -11.40 -13.33
C SER A 128 16.66 -10.22 -12.57
N LEU A 129 15.66 -9.53 -13.14
CA LEU A 129 14.96 -8.42 -12.49
C LEU A 129 14.09 -8.92 -11.33
N HIS A 130 13.33 -10.00 -11.52
CA HIS A 130 12.57 -10.65 -10.45
C HIS A 130 13.48 -11.12 -9.31
N LYS A 131 14.63 -11.71 -9.63
CA LYS A 131 15.62 -12.09 -8.59
C LYS A 131 16.09 -10.88 -7.79
N MET A 132 16.36 -9.76 -8.44
CA MET A 132 16.76 -8.52 -7.74
C MET A 132 15.64 -8.01 -6.81
N MET A 133 14.40 -8.02 -7.30
CA MET A 133 13.24 -7.59 -6.53
C MET A 133 12.98 -8.51 -5.34
N GLU A 134 13.02 -9.83 -5.54
CA GLU A 134 12.89 -10.83 -4.48
C GLU A 134 13.89 -10.58 -3.36
N MET A 135 15.18 -10.46 -3.70
CA MET A 135 16.24 -10.26 -2.70
C MET A 135 16.06 -8.96 -1.92
N ARG A 136 15.51 -7.92 -2.56
CA ARG A 136 15.23 -6.66 -1.88
C ARG A 136 14.01 -6.78 -0.96
N LEU A 137 12.91 -7.36 -1.43
CA LEU A 137 11.70 -7.58 -0.64
C LEU A 137 11.95 -8.51 0.55
N PHE A 138 12.79 -9.54 0.38
CA PHE A 138 13.24 -10.40 1.47
C PHE A 138 13.85 -9.61 2.63
N ARG A 139 14.63 -8.57 2.32
CA ARG A 139 15.19 -7.67 3.34
C ARG A 139 14.15 -6.71 3.91
N HIS A 140 13.21 -6.21 3.11
CA HIS A 140 12.19 -5.25 3.54
C HIS A 140 11.15 -5.85 4.50
N ILE A 141 10.76 -7.11 4.31
CA ILE A 141 9.69 -7.75 5.09
C ILE A 141 9.99 -7.72 6.61
N PRO A 142 11.16 -8.15 7.11
CA PRO A 142 11.46 -8.04 8.54
C PRO A 142 11.40 -6.62 9.10
N TYR A 143 11.73 -5.59 8.31
CA TYR A 143 11.61 -4.19 8.75
C TYR A 143 10.14 -3.79 8.90
N LEU A 144 9.29 -4.17 7.95
CA LEU A 144 7.86 -3.92 8.02
C LEU A 144 7.21 -4.65 9.21
N GLU A 145 7.63 -5.90 9.48
CA GLU A 145 7.19 -6.65 10.66
C GLU A 145 7.63 -5.98 11.97
N GLY A 146 8.79 -5.34 11.98
CA GLY A 146 9.22 -4.51 13.10
C GLY A 146 8.32 -3.29 13.30
N LEU A 147 8.02 -2.55 12.21
CA LEU A 147 7.15 -1.38 12.26
C LEU A 147 5.72 -1.73 12.67
N GLU A 148 5.19 -2.88 12.24
CA GLU A 148 3.85 -3.36 12.62
C GLU A 148 3.71 -3.52 14.14
N ARG A 149 4.78 -3.95 14.82
CA ARG A 149 4.80 -4.11 16.29
C ARG A 149 4.93 -2.77 17.04
N GLU A 150 5.53 -1.77 16.42
CA GLU A 150 5.75 -0.45 17.00
C GLU A 150 4.54 0.49 16.79
N PHE A 151 3.73 0.25 15.76
CA PHE A 151 2.58 1.10 15.43
C PHE A 151 1.39 0.86 16.37
N PRO A 152 0.62 1.93 16.69
CA PRO A 152 -0.62 1.77 17.43
C PRO A 152 -1.65 1.05 16.56
N PHE A 153 -2.44 0.18 17.19
CA PHE A 153 -3.38 -0.72 16.51
C PHE A 153 -4.34 -0.01 15.55
N ASN A 154 -4.80 1.18 15.90
CA ASN A 154 -5.72 1.99 15.10
C ASN A 154 -5.10 2.60 13.82
N GLN A 155 -3.76 2.57 13.68
CA GLN A 155 -3.03 3.12 12.54
C GLN A 155 -2.15 2.08 11.85
N ALA A 156 -2.30 0.79 12.18
CA ALA A 156 -1.47 -0.28 11.64
C ALA A 156 -1.90 -0.75 10.23
N GLU A 157 -3.08 -0.35 9.74
CA GLU A 157 -3.62 -0.79 8.45
C GLU A 157 -2.65 -0.56 7.26
N PRO A 158 -2.01 0.61 7.10
CA PRO A 158 -1.08 0.84 6.00
C PRO A 158 0.10 -0.14 6.00
N ILE A 159 0.57 -0.54 7.19
CA ILE A 159 1.68 -1.49 7.34
C ILE A 159 1.22 -2.90 7.03
N ALA A 160 0.04 -3.31 7.50
CA ALA A 160 -0.53 -4.60 7.18
C ALA A 160 -0.71 -4.75 5.66
N THR A 161 -1.22 -3.70 5.00
CA THR A 161 -1.35 -3.63 3.54
C THR A 161 0.01 -3.71 2.84
N ALA A 162 1.01 -2.96 3.31
CA ALA A 162 2.37 -3.01 2.79
C ALA A 162 3.02 -4.40 2.95
N LEU A 163 2.83 -5.06 4.10
CA LEU A 163 3.31 -6.41 4.38
C LEU A 163 2.69 -7.43 3.46
N SER A 164 1.36 -7.42 3.33
CA SER A 164 0.65 -8.31 2.41
C SER A 164 1.17 -8.12 0.99
N ARG A 165 1.28 -6.86 0.54
CA ARG A 165 1.76 -6.54 -0.80
C ARG A 165 3.20 -7.01 -1.03
N ALA A 166 4.11 -6.75 -0.11
CA ALA A 166 5.51 -7.15 -0.21
C ALA A 166 5.67 -8.67 -0.23
N ARG A 167 4.93 -9.41 0.62
CA ARG A 167 4.92 -10.88 0.64
C ARG A 167 4.40 -11.45 -0.68
N SER A 168 3.28 -10.93 -1.19
CA SER A 168 2.69 -11.40 -2.45
C SER A 168 3.61 -11.11 -3.65
N LEU A 169 4.21 -9.92 -3.73
CA LEU A 169 5.19 -9.60 -4.77
C LEU A 169 6.47 -10.44 -4.70
N ARG A 170 6.90 -10.80 -3.48
CA ARG A 170 8.05 -11.69 -3.29
C ARG A 170 7.74 -13.09 -3.81
N ILE A 171 6.56 -13.63 -3.51
CA ILE A 171 6.09 -14.92 -4.03
C ILE A 171 6.00 -14.88 -5.56
N ASP A 172 5.42 -13.82 -6.12
CA ASP A 172 5.35 -13.62 -7.58
C ASP A 172 6.74 -13.62 -8.21
N SER A 173 7.70 -12.94 -7.58
CA SER A 173 9.07 -12.89 -8.05
C SER A 173 9.79 -14.25 -7.95
N LEU A 174 9.54 -15.02 -6.89
CA LEU A 174 10.06 -16.38 -6.76
C LEU A 174 9.50 -17.30 -7.84
N ASN A 175 8.18 -17.31 -8.03
CA ASN A 175 7.53 -18.12 -9.05
C ASN A 175 8.05 -17.78 -10.46
N ALA A 176 8.25 -16.49 -10.76
CA ALA A 176 8.81 -16.05 -12.03
C ALA A 176 10.27 -16.52 -12.25
N VAL A 177 11.09 -16.56 -11.19
CA VAL A 177 12.48 -17.05 -11.28
C VAL A 177 12.53 -18.57 -11.52
N PHE A 178 11.58 -19.34 -10.99
CA PHE A 178 11.51 -20.80 -11.16
C PHE A 178 10.63 -21.25 -12.33
N GLY A 179 10.36 -20.36 -13.30
CA GLY A 179 9.70 -20.72 -14.56
C GLY A 179 8.17 -20.76 -14.50
N ASP A 180 7.55 -19.84 -13.74
CA ASP A 180 6.10 -19.61 -13.66
C ASP A 180 5.27 -20.82 -13.18
N ALA A 181 5.92 -21.81 -12.57
CA ALA A 181 5.28 -23.07 -12.16
C ALA A 181 4.29 -22.94 -10.96
N ASN A 182 3.88 -21.73 -10.57
CA ASN A 182 2.99 -21.47 -9.42
C ASN A 182 3.30 -22.36 -8.20
N ILE A 183 4.61 -22.55 -7.93
CA ILE A 183 5.10 -23.48 -6.92
C ILE A 183 4.69 -22.99 -5.53
N LEU A 184 4.72 -21.67 -5.34
CA LEU A 184 4.36 -21.01 -4.10
C LEU A 184 2.99 -20.36 -4.24
N LYS A 185 2.05 -20.78 -3.39
CA LYS A 185 0.71 -20.18 -3.26
C LYS A 185 0.78 -18.85 -2.53
N LYS A 186 -0.08 -17.90 -2.92
CA LYS A 186 -0.17 -16.60 -2.25
C LYS A 186 -0.89 -16.74 -0.90
N PRO A 187 -0.63 -15.85 0.08
CA PRO A 187 -1.30 -15.88 1.38
C PRO A 187 -2.83 -15.81 1.27
N GLU A 188 -3.34 -15.09 0.27
CA GLU A 188 -4.78 -14.93 0.03
C GLU A 188 -5.44 -16.22 -0.50
N GLU A 189 -4.70 -17.03 -1.27
CA GLU A 189 -5.19 -18.30 -1.83
C GLU A 189 -5.29 -19.38 -0.75
N LEU A 190 -4.35 -19.40 0.20
CA LEU A 190 -4.36 -20.35 1.31
C LEU A 190 -5.60 -20.20 2.21
N LYS A 191 -6.09 -18.97 2.41
CA LYS A 191 -7.28 -18.71 3.21
C LYS A 191 -8.55 -19.28 2.56
N LYS A 192 -8.68 -19.12 1.23
CA LYS A 192 -9.83 -19.65 0.46
C LYS A 192 -9.88 -21.18 0.50
N ASP A 193 -8.74 -21.84 0.32
CA ASP A 193 -8.64 -23.30 0.38
C ASP A 193 -9.08 -23.86 1.76
N GLN A 194 -8.78 -23.13 2.85
CA GLN A 194 -9.19 -23.51 4.20
C GLN A 194 -10.68 -23.28 4.47
N GLU A 195 -11.26 -22.20 3.94
CA GLU A 195 -12.70 -21.94 4.04
C GLU A 195 -13.54 -22.97 3.27
N MET A 196 -13.10 -23.37 2.07
CA MET A 196 -13.78 -24.41 1.29
C MET A 196 -13.76 -25.76 2.01
N LYS A 197 -12.62 -26.17 2.58
CA LYS A 197 -12.53 -27.41 3.38
C LYS A 197 -13.46 -27.42 4.60
N LYS A 198 -13.57 -26.30 5.32
CA LYS A 198 -14.50 -26.18 6.47
C LYS A 198 -15.98 -26.25 6.04
N GLN A 199 -16.31 -25.80 4.84
CA GLN A 199 -17.67 -25.89 4.30
C GLN A 199 -18.02 -27.30 3.80
N GLU A 200 -17.04 -28.09 3.39
CA GLU A 200 -17.24 -29.50 3.02
C GLU A 200 -17.40 -30.40 4.25
N GLU A 201 -16.61 -30.20 5.31
CA GLU A 201 -16.72 -30.98 6.57
C GLU A 201 -18.05 -30.73 7.31
N SER A 202 -18.57 -29.49 7.28
CA SER A 202 -19.85 -29.17 7.92
C SER A 202 -21.07 -29.76 7.18
N LYS A 203 -20.97 -30.04 5.88
CA LYS A 203 -22.02 -30.75 5.11
C LYS A 203 -21.98 -32.27 5.29
N SER A 204 -20.84 -32.84 5.68
CA SER A 204 -20.70 -34.29 5.88
C SER A 204 -21.27 -34.78 7.22
N ASN A 205 -21.33 -33.92 8.25
CA ASN A 205 -21.81 -34.30 9.59
C ASN A 205 -23.35 -34.30 9.75
N ASP A 206 -24.12 -33.88 8.74
CA ASP A 206 -25.59 -33.87 8.80
C ASP A 206 -26.20 -35.23 8.37
N LYS A 207 -25.41 -36.16 7.81
CA LYS A 207 -25.91 -37.48 7.36
C LYS A 207 -25.92 -38.58 8.43
N THR A 208 -25.35 -38.34 9.61
CA THR A 208 -25.31 -39.31 10.73
C THR A 208 -26.29 -38.96 11.86
N ARG A 209 -27.22 -38.03 11.64
CA ARG A 209 -28.30 -37.78 12.60
C ARG A 209 -29.30 -38.95 12.56
N VAL A 210 -28.94 -40.02 13.26
CA VAL A 210 -29.83 -41.15 13.56
C VAL A 210 -31.08 -40.53 14.18
N PRO A 211 -32.27 -40.70 13.57
CA PRO A 211 -33.50 -40.20 14.13
C PRO A 211 -33.67 -40.80 15.53
N PRO A 212 -34.11 -40.01 16.54
CA PRO A 212 -34.30 -40.53 17.88
C PRO A 212 -35.30 -41.68 17.82
N ASP A 213 -34.84 -42.85 18.25
CA ASP A 213 -35.59 -44.10 18.27
C ASP A 213 -36.81 -43.90 19.18
N ARG A 214 -37.99 -43.79 18.57
CA ARG A 214 -39.26 -43.69 19.28
C ARG A 214 -39.74 -45.11 19.56
N ASN A 215 -39.24 -45.73 20.63
CA ASN A 215 -39.86 -46.94 21.15
C ASN A 215 -40.38 -46.72 22.58
N ASN A 216 -41.63 -47.18 22.71
CA ASN A 216 -42.56 -47.10 23.83
C ASN A 216 -42.69 -48.49 24.43
#